data_AF-D2R0I4-F1
#
_entry.id   AF-D2R0I4-F1
#
_cell.length_a   1.000
_cell.length_b   1.000
_cell.length_c   1.000
_cell.angle_alpha   90.00
_cell.angle_beta   90.00
_cell.angle_gamma   90.00
#
_symmetry.space_group_name_H-M   'P 1'
#
loop_
_entity.id
_entity.type
_entity.pdbx_description
1 polymer ?
#
loop_
_entity_poly.entity_id
_entity_poly.type
_entity_poly.pdbx_seq_one_letter_code
_entity_poly.pdbx_strand_id
1 'polypeptide(L)'
;MLRTLFGVVFGITALLWATSSAIAADPAPISGSITLAGKTFRMTHALAYQCKDGSDRDIIAILATNSPLDPQLVLDSLKENDNRDSDLDIRGTYLRMHFDTKGKLQSLHTATNNTTIFNQGKGSTTTFEIKGKSVVGSVDLPLTDDDTFARAVKVSFNLPIINHKEAGPIEIKYDELRDLGVIGKYHGQGKHIRTAFVSAREIEDFSDKPAIQIIITEKDHSKAKNPALIGISDEYGASLIISCFLNGDIFGCEVSHPRHEKRPFSSVGSISMTEFQIHGGQVQGRLQTDGEVETFDQTWEVDLVFAAKFAGHSKAPKPAAQVTTTKPQESDDDSDDAPEKEMKPTIKLPPGVKLPGGIKIPGIAEEDEKPAGDKLAAKDLAAPAGAKNFEYKKLVEHMSYTVAGDAKVVAGEVSKALAAQGWKTDGADLVTPQTAILNRKRGEASLTIFVKPEGDESKVQLITEGLAW
;
A
#
# COMPACT_ATOMS: atom_id res chain seq x y z
N MET A 1 34.16 -45.88 63.39
CA MET A 1 33.21 -46.36 64.43
C MET A 1 31.81 -45.86 64.09
N LEU A 2 30.77 -46.61 64.49
CA LEU A 2 29.33 -46.29 64.66
C LEU A 2 28.69 -45.15 63.81
N ARG A 3 27.62 -45.38 63.02
CA ARG A 3 26.20 -45.65 63.43
C ARG A 3 25.53 -44.47 64.16
N THR A 4 24.22 -44.14 64.04
CA THR A 4 23.10 -44.54 63.15
C THR A 4 21.82 -43.74 63.54
N LEU A 5 21.12 -43.16 62.54
CA LEU A 5 19.66 -42.84 62.42
C LEU A 5 18.79 -42.19 63.54
N PHE A 6 17.64 -41.66 63.07
CA PHE A 6 16.36 -41.29 63.73
C PHE A 6 16.28 -39.93 64.46
N GLY A 7 15.20 -39.14 64.36
CA GLY A 7 13.95 -39.34 63.59
C GLY A 7 13.03 -38.11 63.50
N VAL A 8 12.13 -38.19 62.51
CA VAL A 8 11.08 -37.30 61.98
C VAL A 8 9.85 -37.13 62.93
N VAL A 9 8.88 -36.25 62.55
CA VAL A 9 7.43 -36.14 62.94
C VAL A 9 7.09 -34.98 63.92
N PHE A 10 6.11 -34.05 63.73
CA PHE A 10 5.26 -33.57 62.60
C PHE A 10 4.49 -32.25 62.97
N GLY A 11 3.70 -31.65 62.06
CA GLY A 11 2.66 -30.61 62.33
C GLY A 11 2.83 -29.29 61.54
N ILE A 12 2.18 -28.97 60.41
CA ILE A 12 0.73 -28.87 60.07
C ILE A 12 0.05 -27.78 60.93
N THR A 13 -0.55 -26.67 60.47
CA THR A 13 -1.30 -26.23 59.24
C THR A 13 -1.22 -24.68 59.16
N ALA A 14 -1.65 -23.91 58.15
CA ALA A 14 -2.31 -24.11 56.84
C ALA A 14 -1.93 -22.94 55.91
N LEU A 15 -1.88 -23.17 54.59
CA LEU A 15 -1.76 -22.10 53.59
C LEU A 15 -2.93 -22.20 52.60
N LEU A 16 -3.83 -21.21 52.58
CA LEU A 16 -4.94 -21.18 51.63
C LEU A 16 -4.42 -20.88 50.23
N TRP A 17 -4.55 -21.85 49.33
CA TRP A 17 -4.40 -21.62 47.89
C TRP A 17 -5.73 -21.10 47.32
N ALA A 18 -5.78 -19.82 46.97
CA ALA A 18 -6.80 -19.30 46.07
C ALA A 18 -6.36 -19.60 44.63
N THR A 19 -6.86 -20.70 44.06
CA THR A 19 -6.67 -21.01 42.64
C THR A 19 -7.59 -20.14 41.79
N SER A 20 -7.11 -18.95 41.39
CA SER A 20 -7.74 -18.21 40.31
C SER A 20 -7.55 -18.97 39.00
N SER A 21 -8.58 -19.71 38.59
CA SER A 21 -8.67 -20.28 37.25
C SER A 21 -8.86 -19.17 36.22
N ALA A 22 -7.77 -18.49 35.87
CA ALA A 22 -7.71 -17.73 34.64
C ALA A 22 -7.90 -18.72 33.48
N ILE A 23 -8.96 -18.52 32.71
CA ILE A 23 -9.09 -19.16 31.40
C ILE A 23 -7.94 -18.61 30.57
N ALA A 24 -6.91 -19.43 30.35
CA ALA A 24 -5.80 -19.05 29.49
C ALA A 24 -6.38 -18.87 28.08
N ALA A 25 -6.32 -17.64 27.56
CA ALA A 25 -6.53 -17.42 26.14
C ALA A 25 -5.54 -18.29 25.36
N ASP A 26 -5.98 -18.89 24.25
CA ASP A 26 -5.09 -19.65 23.39
C ASP A 26 -3.87 -18.78 23.04
N PRO A 27 -2.65 -19.31 23.16
CA PRO A 27 -1.45 -18.52 22.94
C PRO A 27 -1.44 -18.00 21.50
N ALA A 28 -1.23 -16.69 21.34
CA ALA A 28 -1.23 -16.03 20.04
C ALA A 28 -0.32 -16.80 19.04
N PRO A 29 -0.77 -17.07 17.80
CA PRO A 29 -0.03 -17.92 16.85
C PRO A 29 1.37 -17.40 16.55
N ILE A 30 1.57 -16.09 16.67
CA ILE A 30 2.87 -15.45 16.79
C ILE A 30 2.84 -14.40 17.91
N SER A 31 3.99 -14.19 18.55
CA SER A 31 4.23 -13.08 19.47
C SER A 31 5.65 -12.56 19.30
N GLY A 32 5.84 -11.24 19.28
CA GLY A 32 7.15 -10.61 19.21
C GLY A 32 7.20 -9.37 18.34
N SER A 33 8.42 -8.97 17.98
CA SER A 33 8.67 -7.75 17.21
C SER A 33 9.94 -7.84 16.37
N ILE A 34 10.00 -6.96 15.36
CA ILE A 34 11.22 -6.61 14.65
C ILE A 34 11.59 -5.16 14.96
N THR A 35 12.87 -4.87 15.07
CA THR A 35 13.41 -3.51 15.09
C THR A 35 14.16 -3.27 13.79
N LEU A 36 13.90 -2.13 13.14
CA LEU A 36 14.53 -1.68 11.91
C LEU A 36 14.69 -0.16 11.93
N ALA A 37 15.90 0.33 11.66
CA ALA A 37 16.23 1.76 11.65
C ALA A 37 15.74 2.49 12.92
N GLY A 38 15.96 1.88 14.09
CA GLY A 38 15.54 2.39 15.41
C GLY A 38 14.04 2.25 15.73
N LYS A 39 13.17 1.97 14.75
CA LYS A 39 11.74 1.74 14.97
C LYS A 39 11.44 0.27 15.26
N THR A 40 10.49 0.01 16.17
CA THR A 40 10.10 -1.36 16.56
C THR A 40 8.64 -1.64 16.22
N PHE A 41 8.40 -2.74 15.50
CA PHE A 41 7.10 -3.14 14.98
C PHE A 41 6.70 -4.50 15.56
N ARG A 42 5.52 -4.59 16.16
CA ARG A 42 4.98 -5.88 16.65
C ARG A 42 4.47 -6.72 15.49
N MET A 43 4.83 -8.00 15.48
CA MET A 43 4.26 -8.98 14.56
C MET A 43 3.00 -9.56 15.21
N THR A 44 1.88 -9.50 14.51
CA THR A 44 0.54 -9.81 15.03
C THR A 44 -0.15 -10.92 14.24
N HIS A 45 0.23 -11.09 12.97
CA HIS A 45 -0.27 -12.14 12.09
C HIS A 45 0.92 -12.94 11.55
N ALA A 46 0.74 -14.24 11.34
CA ALA A 46 1.74 -15.06 10.68
C ALA A 46 1.15 -16.31 10.03
N LEU A 47 1.86 -16.83 9.04
CA LEU A 47 1.58 -18.06 8.31
C LEU A 47 2.85 -18.90 8.20
N ALA A 48 2.74 -20.21 8.43
CA ALA A 48 3.80 -21.15 8.11
C ALA A 48 3.38 -22.00 6.90
N TYR A 49 4.26 -22.15 5.91
CA TYR A 49 3.95 -22.89 4.69
C TYR A 49 5.16 -23.63 4.11
N GLN A 50 4.88 -24.72 3.41
CA GLN A 50 5.87 -25.48 2.64
C GLN A 50 6.02 -24.87 1.25
N CYS A 51 7.24 -24.48 0.92
CA CYS A 51 7.61 -23.86 -0.34
C CYS A 51 9.02 -24.29 -0.76
N LYS A 52 9.47 -23.80 -1.91
CA LYS A 52 10.85 -23.87 -2.36
C LYS A 52 11.55 -22.52 -2.19
N ASP A 53 12.84 -22.57 -1.88
CA ASP A 53 13.70 -21.39 -1.96
C ASP A 53 14.17 -21.10 -3.40
N GLY A 54 14.88 -19.99 -3.59
CA GLY A 54 15.48 -19.62 -4.88
C GLY A 54 16.60 -20.54 -5.38
N SER A 55 16.90 -21.63 -4.66
CA SER A 55 17.79 -22.73 -5.07
C SER A 55 17.03 -24.04 -5.32
N ASP A 56 15.71 -23.97 -5.45
CA ASP A 56 14.78 -25.08 -5.67
C ASP A 56 14.72 -26.12 -4.52
N ARG A 57 15.19 -25.75 -3.33
CA ARG A 57 15.21 -26.63 -2.15
C ARG A 57 13.91 -26.51 -1.36
N ASP A 58 13.34 -27.63 -0.94
CA ASP A 58 12.18 -27.65 -0.04
C ASP A 58 12.53 -27.01 1.32
N ILE A 59 11.71 -26.05 1.73
CA ILE A 59 11.84 -25.28 2.97
C ILE A 59 10.47 -25.14 3.66
N ILE A 60 10.50 -24.77 4.93
CA ILE A 60 9.34 -24.20 5.63
C ILE A 60 9.60 -22.71 5.75
N ALA A 61 8.77 -21.91 5.08
CA ALA A 61 8.75 -20.46 5.28
C ALA A 61 7.77 -20.11 6.41
N ILE A 62 8.14 -19.10 7.19
CA ILE A 62 7.24 -18.40 8.11
C ILE A 62 7.22 -16.94 7.68
N LEU A 63 6.05 -16.47 7.24
CA LEU A 63 5.78 -15.07 6.94
C LEU A 63 4.99 -14.47 8.10
N ALA A 64 5.50 -13.40 8.69
CA ALA A 64 4.90 -12.66 9.77
C ALA A 64 4.76 -11.18 9.39
N THR A 65 3.66 -10.55 9.82
CA THR A 65 3.28 -9.19 9.44
C THR A 65 2.72 -8.43 10.64
N ASN A 66 2.78 -7.09 10.60
CA ASN A 66 2.08 -6.22 11.56
C ASN A 66 0.61 -5.94 11.17
N SER A 67 0.26 -6.20 9.90
CA SER A 67 -1.07 -6.09 9.31
C SER A 67 -1.64 -7.48 8.97
N PRO A 68 -2.97 -7.64 8.78
CA PRO A 68 -3.56 -8.90 8.38
C PRO A 68 -2.90 -9.50 7.14
N LEU A 69 -2.78 -10.82 7.15
CA LEU A 69 -2.20 -11.60 6.08
C LEU A 69 -3.29 -12.51 5.53
N ASP A 70 -3.65 -12.33 4.26
CA ASP A 70 -4.51 -13.27 3.55
C ASP A 70 -3.72 -14.55 3.20
N PRO A 71 -4.06 -15.72 3.76
CA PRO A 71 -3.38 -16.96 3.42
C PRO A 71 -3.60 -17.39 1.96
N GLN A 72 -4.73 -17.01 1.35
CA GLN A 72 -5.07 -17.40 -0.01
C GLN A 72 -4.17 -16.70 -1.03
N LEU A 73 -3.83 -15.43 -0.81
CA LEU A 73 -2.82 -14.69 -1.59
C LEU A 73 -1.47 -15.43 -1.62
N VAL A 74 -1.04 -15.97 -0.48
CA VAL A 74 0.21 -16.76 -0.40
C VAL A 74 0.08 -18.07 -1.18
N LEU A 75 -1.05 -18.78 -1.04
CA LEU A 75 -1.27 -20.05 -1.76
C LEU A 75 -1.34 -19.86 -3.28
N ASP A 76 -2.04 -18.83 -3.75
CA ASP A 76 -2.19 -18.55 -5.19
C ASP A 76 -0.83 -18.16 -5.78
N SER A 77 -0.07 -17.29 -5.09
CA SER A 77 1.30 -16.95 -5.49
C SER A 77 2.23 -18.17 -5.54
N LEU A 78 2.17 -19.10 -4.56
CA LEU A 78 2.97 -20.32 -4.60
C LEU A 78 2.56 -21.23 -5.76
N LYS A 79 1.26 -21.32 -6.05
CA LYS A 79 0.70 -22.14 -7.14
C LYS A 79 1.07 -21.60 -8.52
N GLU A 80 1.14 -20.27 -8.68
CA GLU A 80 1.52 -19.61 -9.93
C GLU A 80 3.03 -19.66 -10.21
N ASN A 81 3.87 -19.77 -9.18
CA ASN A 81 5.33 -19.67 -9.28
C ASN A 81 6.05 -20.99 -8.93
N ASP A 82 5.56 -22.14 -9.38
CA ASP A 82 6.20 -23.46 -9.18
C ASP A 82 6.56 -23.80 -7.71
N ASN A 83 5.74 -23.36 -6.76
CA ASN A 83 5.94 -23.42 -5.30
C ASN A 83 7.09 -22.56 -4.75
N ARG A 84 7.57 -21.55 -5.47
CA ARG A 84 8.66 -20.68 -5.02
C ARG A 84 8.16 -19.53 -4.16
N ASP A 85 8.86 -19.32 -3.04
CA ASP A 85 8.61 -18.17 -2.17
C ASP A 85 9.30 -16.89 -2.66
N SER A 86 10.36 -17.00 -3.49
CA SER A 86 11.12 -15.84 -4.00
C SER A 86 10.26 -14.81 -4.72
N ASP A 87 9.14 -15.26 -5.28
CA ASP A 87 8.32 -14.51 -6.22
C ASP A 87 7.05 -13.95 -5.53
N LEU A 88 6.88 -14.22 -4.23
CA LEU A 88 5.80 -13.71 -3.38
C LEU A 88 6.01 -12.22 -3.03
N ASP A 89 5.32 -11.31 -3.73
CA ASP A 89 5.26 -9.87 -3.44
C ASP A 89 4.44 -9.59 -2.17
N ILE A 90 5.13 -9.31 -1.05
CA ILE A 90 4.53 -8.82 0.20
C ILE A 90 4.96 -7.38 0.40
N ARG A 91 4.00 -6.50 0.66
CA ARG A 91 4.22 -5.09 0.98
C ARG A 91 4.02 -4.83 2.48
N GLY A 92 4.22 -3.58 2.89
CA GLY A 92 4.12 -3.19 4.29
C GLY A 92 5.28 -3.72 5.14
N THR A 93 5.05 -3.85 6.45
CA THR A 93 6.05 -4.30 7.40
C THR A 93 5.94 -5.79 7.67
N TYR A 94 6.98 -6.54 7.29
CA TYR A 94 7.01 -8.00 7.41
C TYR A 94 8.35 -8.55 7.89
N LEU A 95 8.29 -9.79 8.38
CA LEU A 95 9.39 -10.69 8.70
C LEU A 95 9.12 -12.01 7.97
N ARG A 96 9.99 -12.38 7.03
CA ARG A 96 9.99 -13.69 6.39
C ARG A 96 11.20 -14.48 6.85
N MET A 97 11.00 -15.72 7.29
CA MET A 97 12.03 -16.62 7.78
C MET A 97 11.99 -17.92 7.00
N HIS A 98 13.12 -18.35 6.44
CA HIS A 98 13.23 -19.64 5.75
C HIS A 98 13.98 -20.64 6.62
N PHE A 99 13.35 -21.76 6.92
CA PHE A 99 13.95 -22.89 7.61
C PHE A 99 14.10 -24.05 6.64
N ASP A 100 15.23 -24.76 6.69
CA ASP A 100 15.29 -26.07 6.01
C ASP A 100 14.37 -27.08 6.70
N THR A 101 14.15 -28.22 6.04
CA THR A 101 13.31 -29.32 6.57
C THR A 101 13.83 -29.95 7.87
N LYS A 102 14.99 -29.54 8.38
CA LYS A 102 15.56 -29.94 9.68
C LYS A 102 15.44 -28.85 10.74
N GLY A 103 14.80 -27.72 10.42
CA GLY A 103 14.58 -26.60 11.34
C GLY A 103 15.75 -25.63 11.48
N LYS A 104 16.77 -25.71 10.63
CA LYS A 104 17.85 -24.72 10.63
C LYS A 104 17.40 -23.49 9.85
N LEU A 105 17.42 -22.32 10.50
CA LEU A 105 17.22 -21.03 9.86
C LEU A 105 18.30 -20.82 8.77
N GLN A 106 17.85 -20.70 7.53
CA GLN A 106 18.69 -20.42 6.35
C GLN A 106 18.75 -18.90 6.10
N SER A 107 17.59 -18.24 6.17
CA SER A 107 17.47 -16.81 5.89
C SER A 107 16.43 -16.15 6.78
N LEU A 108 16.60 -14.85 6.95
CA LEU A 108 15.69 -13.94 7.60
C LEU A 108 15.66 -12.65 6.77
N HIS A 109 14.47 -12.24 6.36
CA HIS A 109 14.21 -11.09 5.52
C HIS A 109 13.19 -10.21 6.22
N THR A 110 13.57 -9.02 6.62
CA THR A 110 12.67 -8.04 7.23
C THR A 110 12.52 -6.83 6.35
N ALA A 111 11.30 -6.33 6.23
CA ALA A 111 11.03 -5.10 5.49
C ALA A 111 10.09 -4.19 6.29
N THR A 112 10.21 -2.91 5.99
CA THR A 112 9.23 -1.84 6.19
C THR A 112 9.10 -1.09 4.87
N ASN A 113 8.12 -0.18 4.75
CA ASN A 113 7.93 0.66 3.55
C ASN A 113 9.21 1.31 3.00
N ASN A 114 10.19 1.63 3.86
CA ASN A 114 11.39 2.40 3.50
C ASN A 114 12.71 1.64 3.71
N THR A 115 12.71 0.41 4.23
CA THR A 115 13.94 -0.29 4.63
C THR A 115 13.76 -1.79 4.60
N THR A 116 14.61 -2.46 3.85
CA THR A 116 14.63 -3.92 3.69
C THR A 116 16.00 -4.47 4.09
N ILE A 117 16.02 -5.48 4.96
CA ILE A 117 17.24 -6.10 5.49
C ILE A 117 17.17 -7.61 5.35
N PHE A 118 18.29 -8.18 4.88
CA PHE A 118 18.48 -9.61 4.75
C PHE A 118 19.60 -10.11 5.69
N ASN A 119 19.40 -11.28 6.30
CA ASN A 119 20.38 -11.98 7.13
C ASN A 119 20.32 -13.49 6.83
N GLN A 120 21.47 -14.12 6.60
CA GLN A 120 21.65 -15.57 6.40
C GLN A 120 21.57 -16.38 7.72
N GLY A 121 20.65 -16.03 8.63
CA GLY A 121 20.53 -16.64 9.96
C GLY A 121 21.78 -16.52 10.86
N LYS A 122 22.71 -15.59 10.57
CA LYS A 122 23.95 -15.43 11.32
C LYS A 122 23.73 -14.54 12.54
N GLY A 123 24.23 -15.01 13.69
CA GLY A 123 24.13 -14.29 14.97
C GLY A 123 22.79 -14.43 15.69
N SER A 124 21.80 -15.09 15.09
CA SER A 124 20.52 -15.39 15.74
C SER A 124 20.58 -16.67 16.58
N THR A 125 19.95 -16.64 17.75
CA THR A 125 19.53 -17.84 18.47
C THR A 125 18.20 -18.31 17.89
N THR A 126 18.03 -19.62 17.70
CA THR A 126 16.84 -20.19 17.05
C THR A 126 16.42 -21.48 17.74
N THR A 127 15.11 -21.62 17.97
CA THR A 127 14.47 -22.90 18.27
C THR A 127 13.43 -23.21 17.19
N PHE A 128 13.32 -24.47 16.79
CA PHE A 128 12.37 -24.91 15.77
C PHE A 128 12.06 -26.39 15.97
N GLU A 129 10.78 -26.74 16.00
CA GLU A 129 10.30 -28.10 16.18
C GLU A 129 9.02 -28.30 15.35
N ILE A 130 8.99 -29.36 14.53
CA ILE A 130 7.78 -29.75 13.78
C ILE A 130 6.95 -30.69 14.66
N LYS A 131 5.75 -30.27 15.03
CA LYS A 131 4.77 -31.02 15.84
C LYS A 131 3.60 -31.44 14.97
N GLY A 132 3.73 -32.60 14.32
CA GLY A 132 2.71 -33.10 13.40
C GLY A 132 2.57 -32.18 12.18
N LYS A 133 1.40 -31.52 12.05
CA LYS A 133 1.12 -30.52 11.00
C LYS A 133 1.36 -29.07 11.44
N SER A 134 2.05 -28.84 12.56
CA SER A 134 2.37 -27.50 13.08
C SER A 134 3.88 -27.31 13.30
N VAL A 135 4.31 -26.06 13.34
CA VAL A 135 5.67 -25.65 13.70
C VAL A 135 5.65 -24.81 14.97
N VAL A 136 6.54 -25.11 15.91
CA VAL A 136 6.74 -24.35 17.15
C VAL A 136 8.20 -23.90 17.21
N GLY A 137 8.45 -22.64 17.58
CA GLY A 137 9.81 -22.15 17.65
C GLY A 137 9.94 -20.68 18.04
N SER A 138 11.17 -20.19 17.94
CA SER A 138 11.53 -18.81 18.20
C SER A 138 12.79 -18.41 17.43
N VAL A 139 12.90 -17.11 17.13
CA VAL A 139 14.11 -16.49 16.58
C VAL A 139 14.41 -15.23 17.38
N ASP A 140 15.62 -15.18 17.94
CA ASP A 140 16.18 -14.01 18.63
C ASP A 140 17.48 -13.61 17.91
N LEU A 141 17.40 -12.58 17.06
CA LEU A 141 18.53 -11.87 16.49
C LEU A 141 18.72 -10.60 17.36
N PRO A 142 19.81 -10.50 18.14
CA PRO A 142 20.03 -9.38 19.04
C PRO A 142 20.21 -8.06 18.27
N LEU A 143 19.94 -6.96 18.96
CA LEU A 143 20.15 -5.61 18.43
C LEU A 143 21.62 -5.40 18.03
N THR A 144 21.84 -4.84 16.85
CA THR A 144 23.17 -4.42 16.39
C THR A 144 23.51 -3.01 16.91
N ASP A 145 24.70 -2.83 17.47
CA ASP A 145 25.22 -1.55 18.02
C ASP A 145 25.53 -0.46 16.94
N ASP A 146 24.94 -0.55 15.76
CA ASP A 146 25.05 0.45 14.68
C ASP A 146 23.75 1.27 14.64
N ASP A 147 23.79 2.51 15.12
CA ASP A 147 22.64 3.42 15.18
C ASP A 147 21.98 3.66 13.80
N THR A 148 22.71 3.49 12.70
CA THR A 148 22.20 3.75 11.33
C THR A 148 21.44 2.54 10.77
N PHE A 149 21.81 1.32 11.19
CA PHE A 149 21.23 0.06 10.69
C PHE A 149 20.67 -0.82 11.81
N ALA A 150 20.37 -0.21 12.97
CA ALA A 150 19.87 -0.84 14.18
C ALA A 150 18.74 -1.84 13.88
N ARG A 151 19.08 -3.13 13.95
CA ARG A 151 18.19 -4.24 13.61
C ARG A 151 18.15 -5.27 14.72
N ALA A 152 16.96 -5.73 15.05
CA ALA A 152 16.72 -6.85 15.95
C ALA A 152 15.51 -7.65 15.47
N VAL A 153 15.45 -8.93 15.81
CA VAL A 153 14.24 -9.74 15.68
C VAL A 153 14.07 -10.53 16.94
N LYS A 154 12.88 -10.49 17.54
CA LYS A 154 12.56 -11.33 18.69
C LYS A 154 11.14 -11.81 18.55
N VAL A 155 10.97 -13.01 18.02
CA VAL A 155 9.67 -13.64 17.77
C VAL A 155 9.61 -15.06 18.28
N SER A 156 8.42 -15.49 18.68
CA SER A 156 8.06 -16.86 19.01
C SER A 156 6.75 -17.22 18.29
N PHE A 157 6.64 -18.44 17.79
CA PHE A 157 5.52 -18.87 16.94
C PHE A 157 5.05 -20.30 17.27
N ASN A 158 3.76 -20.52 17.06
CA ASN A 158 3.08 -21.82 17.09
C ASN A 158 2.03 -21.81 15.97
N LEU A 159 2.40 -22.31 14.79
CA LEU A 159 1.64 -22.11 13.55
C LEU A 159 1.31 -23.46 12.89
N PRO A 160 0.10 -23.67 12.35
CA PRO A 160 -0.14 -24.76 11.41
C PRO A 160 0.71 -24.55 10.15
N ILE A 161 1.28 -25.63 9.62
CA ILE A 161 2.04 -25.65 8.37
C ILE A 161 1.07 -25.94 7.23
N ILE A 162 0.98 -25.03 6.26
CA ILE A 162 0.15 -25.19 5.07
C ILE A 162 1.00 -25.73 3.90
N ASN A 163 0.52 -26.78 3.25
CA ASN A 163 1.09 -27.27 1.99
C ASN A 163 0.12 -26.92 0.85
N HIS A 164 0.50 -26.03 -0.06
CA HIS A 164 -0.37 -25.60 -1.17
C HIS A 164 -0.82 -26.76 -2.08
N LYS A 165 -0.10 -27.89 -2.11
CA LYS A 165 -0.48 -29.10 -2.88
C LYS A 165 -1.59 -29.92 -2.22
N GLU A 166 -1.76 -29.78 -0.91
CA GLU A 166 -2.77 -30.48 -0.09
C GLU A 166 -3.89 -29.54 0.37
N ALA A 167 -3.66 -28.23 0.34
CA ALA A 167 -4.64 -27.22 0.73
C ALA A 167 -5.78 -27.17 -0.29
N GLY A 168 -6.99 -27.49 0.18
CA GLY A 168 -8.20 -26.97 -0.48
C GLY A 168 -8.31 -25.46 -0.28
N PRO A 169 -9.36 -24.81 -0.82
CA PRO A 169 -9.65 -23.41 -0.54
C PRO A 169 -9.67 -23.17 0.98
N ILE A 170 -8.86 -22.24 1.47
CA ILE A 170 -8.88 -21.89 2.89
C ILE A 170 -10.16 -21.11 3.14
N GLU A 171 -11.02 -21.63 4.01
CA GLU A 171 -12.16 -20.87 4.53
C GLU A 171 -11.60 -19.73 5.38
N ILE A 172 -11.53 -18.52 4.80
CA ILE A 172 -11.11 -17.32 5.49
C ILE A 172 -12.11 -17.06 6.62
N LYS A 173 -11.65 -17.19 7.86
CA LYS A 173 -12.42 -16.78 9.03
C LYS A 173 -12.37 -15.27 9.13
N TYR A 174 -13.44 -14.64 8.66
CA TYR A 174 -13.66 -13.21 8.83
C TYR A 174 -14.04 -12.92 10.28
N ASP A 175 -13.58 -11.78 10.79
CA ASP A 175 -14.16 -11.19 12.00
C ASP A 175 -15.64 -10.89 11.76
N GLU A 176 -16.43 -10.82 12.84
CA GLU A 176 -17.82 -10.38 12.75
C GLU A 176 -17.94 -9.04 11.99
N LEU A 177 -18.97 -8.93 11.16
CA LEU A 177 -19.23 -7.72 10.39
C LEU A 177 -19.55 -6.58 11.36
N ARG A 178 -18.70 -5.56 11.36
CA ARG A 178 -18.87 -4.35 12.17
C ARG A 178 -20.07 -3.56 11.68
N ASP A 179 -20.71 -2.83 12.59
CA ASP A 179 -21.72 -1.84 12.23
C ASP A 179 -21.15 -0.82 11.23
N LEU A 180 -21.90 -0.55 10.16
CA LEU A 180 -21.52 0.40 9.12
C LEU A 180 -21.29 1.80 9.70
N GLY A 181 -20.13 2.38 9.41
CA GLY A 181 -19.74 3.70 9.89
C GLY A 181 -18.24 3.84 10.07
N VAL A 182 -17.84 4.94 10.70
CA VAL A 182 -16.44 5.22 11.06
C VAL A 182 -16.40 5.79 12.48
N ILE A 183 -15.47 5.31 13.28
CA ILE A 183 -15.23 5.76 14.66
C ILE A 183 -13.73 5.95 14.89
N GLY A 184 -13.39 6.80 15.86
CA GLY A 184 -12.01 7.02 16.29
C GLY A 184 -11.53 8.45 16.07
N LYS A 185 -10.23 8.58 15.82
CA LYS A 185 -9.46 9.81 15.85
C LYS A 185 -9.04 10.23 14.44
N TYR A 186 -9.41 11.44 14.05
CA TYR A 186 -8.71 12.18 12.99
C TYR A 186 -8.38 13.58 13.53
N HIS A 187 -7.09 13.91 13.57
CA HIS A 187 -6.57 15.19 14.02
C HIS A 187 -5.79 15.88 12.90
N GLY A 188 -5.88 17.21 12.86
CA GLY A 188 -4.94 18.07 12.13
C GLY A 188 -4.61 19.32 12.94
N GLN A 189 -3.32 19.65 13.04
CA GLN A 189 -2.76 20.65 13.95
C GLN A 189 -3.25 20.44 15.40
N GLY A 190 -3.05 19.22 15.93
CA GLY A 190 -3.47 18.79 17.26
C GLY A 190 -4.98 18.75 17.54
N LYS A 191 -5.84 19.24 16.63
CA LYS A 191 -7.28 19.36 16.87
C LYS A 191 -8.07 18.20 16.27
N HIS A 192 -8.88 17.54 17.10
CA HIS A 192 -9.86 16.53 16.67
C HIS A 192 -10.96 17.13 15.79
N ILE A 193 -11.30 16.41 14.71
CA ILE A 193 -12.56 16.56 13.97
C ILE A 193 -13.27 15.21 13.94
N ARG A 194 -14.59 15.24 14.13
CA ARG A 194 -15.44 14.05 14.04
C ARG A 194 -15.61 13.64 12.57
N THR A 195 -14.91 12.60 12.16
CA THR A 195 -15.29 11.82 10.98
C THR A 195 -16.62 11.12 11.26
N ALA A 196 -17.56 11.16 10.33
CA ALA A 196 -18.92 10.64 10.53
C ALA A 196 -19.44 9.81 9.36
N PHE A 197 -18.82 9.91 8.18
CA PHE A 197 -19.27 9.23 6.97
C PHE A 197 -18.11 8.45 6.35
N VAL A 198 -18.39 7.24 5.88
CA VAL A 198 -17.46 6.42 5.11
C VAL A 198 -18.18 5.76 3.93
N SER A 199 -17.51 5.70 2.79
CA SER A 199 -17.87 4.83 1.68
C SER A 199 -16.64 4.12 1.13
N ALA A 200 -16.86 3.03 0.40
CA ALA A 200 -15.84 2.34 -0.36
C ALA A 200 -16.35 2.05 -1.76
N ARG A 201 -15.46 2.12 -2.75
CA ARG A 201 -15.78 1.86 -4.15
C ARG A 201 -14.61 1.22 -4.87
N GLU A 202 -14.92 0.41 -5.88
CA GLU A 202 -13.94 -0.06 -6.86
C GLU A 202 -13.42 1.16 -7.65
N ILE A 203 -12.13 1.15 -7.97
CA ILE A 203 -11.47 2.12 -8.86
C ILE A 203 -10.73 1.37 -9.97
N GLU A 204 -10.13 2.10 -10.91
CA GLU A 204 -9.27 1.50 -11.94
C GLU A 204 -8.12 0.70 -11.32
N ASP A 205 -7.84 -0.48 -11.89
CA ASP A 205 -6.80 -1.38 -11.42
C ASP A 205 -5.44 -0.66 -11.43
N PHE A 206 -4.66 -0.78 -10.35
CA PHE A 206 -3.41 -0.05 -10.19
C PHE A 206 -2.22 -1.02 -10.27
N SER A 207 -1.34 -0.83 -11.25
CA SER A 207 -0.26 -1.79 -11.56
C SER A 207 -0.81 -3.22 -11.79
N ASP A 208 -1.87 -3.31 -12.60
CA ASP A 208 -2.59 -4.54 -12.96
C ASP A 208 -3.20 -5.31 -11.78
N LYS A 209 -3.29 -4.68 -10.59
CA LYS A 209 -3.92 -5.24 -9.39
C LYS A 209 -5.25 -4.54 -9.09
N PRO A 210 -6.33 -5.31 -8.81
CA PRO A 210 -7.61 -4.81 -8.31
C PRO A 210 -7.51 -3.82 -7.16
N ALA A 211 -8.21 -2.70 -7.28
CA ALA A 211 -8.09 -1.56 -6.37
C ALA A 211 -9.42 -1.02 -5.82
N ILE A 212 -9.37 -0.56 -4.57
CA ILE A 212 -10.45 0.04 -3.80
C ILE A 212 -10.04 1.46 -3.42
N GLN A 213 -11.01 2.36 -3.42
CA GLN A 213 -10.90 3.65 -2.75
C GLN A 213 -11.87 3.73 -1.57
N ILE A 214 -11.34 3.98 -0.38
CA ILE A 214 -12.07 4.25 0.85
C ILE A 214 -12.06 5.76 1.07
N ILE A 215 -13.22 6.34 1.36
CA ILE A 215 -13.41 7.78 1.51
C ILE A 215 -14.08 8.03 2.86
N ILE A 216 -13.37 8.71 3.75
CA ILE A 216 -13.85 9.08 5.10
C ILE A 216 -13.98 10.60 5.16
N THR A 217 -15.10 11.11 5.67
CA THR A 217 -15.35 12.55 5.78
C THR A 217 -16.10 12.97 7.04
N GLU A 218 -16.02 14.26 7.36
CA GLU A 218 -16.82 14.93 8.40
C GLU A 218 -18.29 15.09 7.98
N LYS A 219 -18.58 15.45 6.72
CA LYS A 219 -19.95 15.65 6.20
C LYS A 219 -20.38 14.57 5.20
N ASP A 220 -21.68 14.41 5.00
CA ASP A 220 -22.27 13.39 4.13
C ASP A 220 -21.85 13.56 2.65
N HIS A 221 -21.18 12.54 2.11
CA HIS A 221 -20.76 12.46 0.72
C HIS A 221 -21.56 11.44 -0.12
N SER A 222 -22.60 10.80 0.45
CA SER A 222 -23.34 9.68 -0.16
C SER A 222 -24.03 10.00 -1.50
N LYS A 223 -24.32 11.29 -1.74
CA LYS A 223 -24.96 11.78 -2.98
C LYS A 223 -23.97 12.22 -4.06
N ALA A 224 -22.67 12.14 -3.77
CA ALA A 224 -21.62 12.57 -4.68
C ALA A 224 -21.42 11.57 -5.82
N LYS A 225 -21.25 12.06 -7.06
CA LYS A 225 -20.78 11.22 -8.17
C LYS A 225 -19.29 10.88 -8.07
N ASN A 226 -18.50 11.82 -7.55
CA ASN A 226 -17.06 11.63 -7.32
C ASN A 226 -16.66 12.15 -5.93
N PRO A 227 -17.01 11.43 -4.85
CA PRO A 227 -16.77 11.88 -3.47
C PRO A 227 -15.30 12.15 -3.13
N ALA A 228 -14.34 11.49 -3.79
CA ALA A 228 -12.91 11.75 -3.55
C ALA A 228 -12.47 13.12 -4.10
N LEU A 229 -12.86 13.45 -5.34
CA LEU A 229 -12.52 14.74 -5.96
C LEU A 229 -13.13 15.93 -5.22
N ILE A 230 -14.29 15.73 -4.58
CA ILE A 230 -14.98 16.76 -3.78
C ILE A 230 -14.44 16.76 -2.32
N GLY A 231 -13.98 15.61 -1.82
CA GLY A 231 -13.36 15.49 -0.50
C GLY A 231 -12.11 16.36 -0.39
N ILE A 232 -11.25 16.34 -1.41
CA ILE A 232 -10.04 17.17 -1.44
C ILE A 232 -10.32 18.69 -1.51
N SER A 233 -11.53 19.14 -1.87
CA SER A 233 -11.88 20.55 -2.06
C SER A 233 -12.66 21.17 -0.88
N ASP A 234 -12.42 20.71 0.35
CA ASP A 234 -13.01 21.17 1.62
C ASP A 234 -14.54 21.07 1.78
N GLU A 235 -15.29 20.75 0.73
CA GLU A 235 -16.76 20.73 0.77
C GLU A 235 -17.28 19.79 1.86
N TYR A 236 -16.62 18.65 2.08
CA TYR A 236 -16.99 17.69 3.12
C TYR A 236 -16.33 17.93 4.50
N GLY A 237 -15.69 19.08 4.71
CA GLY A 237 -14.94 19.36 5.95
C GLY A 237 -13.61 18.62 5.94
N ALA A 238 -13.25 17.97 7.03
CA ALA A 238 -12.11 17.04 7.01
C ALA A 238 -12.41 15.81 6.13
N SER A 239 -11.43 15.38 5.33
CA SER A 239 -11.48 14.16 4.51
C SER A 239 -10.18 13.37 4.56
N LEU A 240 -10.28 12.05 4.60
CA LEU A 240 -9.19 11.11 4.38
C LEU A 240 -9.59 10.17 3.24
N ILE A 241 -8.77 10.11 2.19
CA ILE A 241 -9.02 9.28 1.01
C ILE A 241 -7.88 8.28 0.89
N ILE A 242 -8.20 6.99 0.98
CA ILE A 242 -7.22 5.90 0.91
C ILE A 242 -7.49 5.09 -0.36
N SER A 243 -6.46 4.90 -1.18
CA SER A 243 -6.48 3.95 -2.30
C SER A 243 -5.64 2.74 -1.90
N CYS A 244 -6.23 1.55 -1.92
CA CYS A 244 -5.60 0.29 -1.52
C CYS A 244 -5.97 -0.88 -2.43
N PHE A 245 -5.20 -1.96 -2.40
CA PHE A 245 -5.57 -3.22 -3.07
C PHE A 245 -6.56 -4.05 -2.24
N LEU A 246 -7.07 -5.16 -2.81
CA LEU A 246 -7.97 -6.09 -2.12
C LEU A 246 -7.36 -6.80 -0.89
N ASN A 247 -6.04 -6.72 -0.68
CA ASN A 247 -5.36 -7.20 0.53
C ASN A 247 -5.18 -6.11 1.61
N GLY A 248 -5.62 -4.87 1.36
CA GLY A 248 -5.49 -3.73 2.27
C GLY A 248 -4.24 -2.88 2.09
N ASP A 249 -3.29 -3.26 1.23
CA ASP A 249 -2.07 -2.49 0.97
C ASP A 249 -2.38 -1.10 0.42
N ILE A 250 -1.98 -0.06 1.15
CA ILE A 250 -2.19 1.34 0.76
C ILE A 250 -1.17 1.75 -0.31
N PHE A 251 -1.65 2.28 -1.43
CA PHE A 251 -0.83 2.88 -2.49
C PHE A 251 -1.17 4.36 -2.77
N GLY A 252 -2.27 4.88 -2.23
CA GLY A 252 -2.65 6.30 -2.27
C GLY A 252 -3.25 6.76 -0.95
N CYS A 253 -2.97 7.99 -0.54
CA CYS A 253 -3.40 8.55 0.74
C CYS A 253 -3.46 10.07 0.63
N GLU A 254 -4.66 10.63 0.48
CA GLU A 254 -4.88 12.08 0.45
C GLU A 254 -5.51 12.54 1.76
N VAL A 255 -4.88 13.55 2.35
CA VAL A 255 -5.25 14.16 3.63
C VAL A 255 -5.76 15.57 3.33
N SER A 256 -6.98 15.88 3.76
CA SER A 256 -7.46 17.27 3.83
C SER A 256 -8.15 17.53 5.16
N HIS A 257 -7.73 18.58 5.85
CA HIS A 257 -8.29 18.95 7.15
C HIS A 257 -8.39 20.48 7.24
N PRO A 258 -9.52 21.08 7.64
CA PRO A 258 -9.73 22.54 7.69
C PRO A 258 -8.76 23.38 8.54
N ARG A 259 -7.77 22.76 9.19
CA ARG A 259 -6.67 23.41 9.93
C ARG A 259 -5.31 23.38 9.22
N HIS A 260 -5.20 22.66 8.10
CA HIS A 260 -4.00 22.67 7.27
C HIS A 260 -4.09 23.80 6.25
N GLU A 261 -3.16 24.75 6.26
CA GLU A 261 -3.07 25.83 5.27
C GLU A 261 -2.69 25.29 3.89
N LYS A 262 -1.82 24.28 3.85
CA LYS A 262 -1.48 23.53 2.63
C LYS A 262 -2.33 22.25 2.65
N ARG A 263 -3.46 22.26 1.94
CA ARG A 263 -4.38 21.12 1.77
C ARG A 263 -5.04 21.16 0.37
N PRO A 264 -5.39 20.01 -0.23
CA PRO A 264 -5.07 18.63 0.23
C PRO A 264 -3.56 18.38 0.20
N PHE A 265 -3.10 17.25 0.76
CA PHE A 265 -1.76 16.74 0.51
C PHE A 265 -1.73 15.21 0.51
N SER A 266 -0.82 14.64 -0.29
CA SER A 266 -0.56 13.21 -0.30
C SER A 266 0.40 12.80 0.81
N SER A 267 0.14 11.70 1.51
CA SER A 267 1.03 11.16 2.56
C SER A 267 1.01 9.63 2.60
N VAL A 268 1.38 9.01 1.48
CA VAL A 268 1.57 7.55 1.36
C VAL A 268 2.75 7.09 2.23
N GLY A 269 2.61 5.95 2.91
CA GLY A 269 3.65 5.36 3.75
C GLY A 269 3.66 5.86 5.21
N SER A 270 3.02 7.00 5.49
CA SER A 270 2.84 7.56 6.84
C SER A 270 1.67 6.93 7.62
N ILE A 271 0.79 6.20 6.92
CA ILE A 271 -0.40 5.54 7.44
C ILE A 271 -0.37 4.05 7.13
N SER A 272 -0.97 3.25 8.00
CA SER A 272 -1.08 1.80 7.88
C SER A 272 -2.55 1.35 7.89
N MET A 273 -2.81 0.19 7.27
CA MET A 273 -4.09 -0.51 7.34
C MET A 273 -3.90 -1.78 8.17
N THR A 274 -4.74 -1.99 9.17
CA THR A 274 -4.86 -3.24 9.94
C THR A 274 -6.32 -3.69 9.98
N GLU A 275 -6.61 -4.91 10.47
CA GLU A 275 -7.96 -5.48 10.58
C GLU A 275 -8.78 -5.46 9.24
N PHE A 276 -8.10 -5.34 8.10
CA PHE A 276 -8.70 -5.21 6.78
C PHE A 276 -9.33 -6.52 6.32
N GLN A 277 -10.61 -6.47 5.95
CA GLN A 277 -11.30 -7.59 5.33
C GLN A 277 -12.42 -7.12 4.40
N ILE A 278 -12.68 -7.91 3.35
CA ILE A 278 -13.81 -7.77 2.43
C ILE A 278 -14.69 -9.01 2.59
N HIS A 279 -15.90 -8.85 3.13
CA HIS A 279 -16.84 -9.94 3.35
C HIS A 279 -18.29 -9.44 3.39
N GLY A 280 -19.27 -10.30 3.05
CA GLY A 280 -20.69 -10.00 3.25
C GLY A 280 -21.23 -8.76 2.51
N GLY A 281 -20.55 -8.30 1.45
CA GLY A 281 -20.90 -7.03 0.78
C GLY A 281 -20.42 -5.78 1.53
N GLN A 282 -19.41 -5.93 2.39
CA GLN A 282 -18.79 -4.90 3.21
C GLN A 282 -17.27 -4.98 3.13
N VAL A 283 -16.61 -3.82 3.21
CA VAL A 283 -15.19 -3.72 3.55
C VAL A 283 -15.07 -3.06 4.91
N GLN A 284 -14.20 -3.57 5.77
CA GLN A 284 -13.90 -2.98 7.06
C GLN A 284 -12.41 -3.04 7.34
N GLY A 285 -11.95 -2.23 8.29
CA GLY A 285 -10.56 -2.19 8.70
C GLY A 285 -10.29 -1.09 9.71
N ARG A 286 -9.01 -0.91 10.01
CA ARG A 286 -8.50 0.13 10.88
C ARG A 286 -7.33 0.86 10.21
N LEU A 287 -7.46 2.17 10.09
CA LEU A 287 -6.43 3.06 9.56
C LEU A 287 -5.69 3.71 10.72
N GLN A 288 -4.36 3.59 10.77
CA GLN A 288 -3.58 4.14 11.88
C GLN A 288 -2.25 4.76 11.42
N THR A 289 -1.92 5.95 11.91
CA THR A 289 -0.58 6.55 11.84
C THR A 289 0.28 6.12 13.06
N ASP A 290 1.60 6.22 12.95
CA ASP A 290 2.56 5.94 14.05
C ASP A 290 2.63 7.14 15.02
N GLY A 291 1.49 7.51 15.60
CA GLY A 291 1.30 8.77 16.34
C GLY A 291 1.13 9.98 15.41
N GLU A 292 1.52 11.15 15.90
CA GLU A 292 1.45 12.40 15.14
C GLU A 292 2.52 12.44 14.03
N VAL A 293 2.08 12.73 12.81
CA VAL A 293 2.90 12.82 11.60
C VAL A 293 2.98 14.28 11.16
N GLU A 294 4.18 14.74 10.82
CA GLU A 294 4.37 16.04 10.18
C GLU A 294 4.40 15.90 8.65
N THR A 295 3.70 16.78 7.94
CA THR A 295 3.75 16.87 6.47
C THR A 295 3.59 18.33 6.05
N PHE A 296 4.56 18.85 5.30
CA PHE A 296 4.66 20.27 4.90
C PHE A 296 4.55 21.28 6.07
N ASP A 297 5.27 21.04 7.18
CA ASP A 297 5.25 21.88 8.40
C ASP A 297 3.90 21.86 9.16
N GLN A 298 3.11 20.81 8.98
CA GLN A 298 1.76 20.67 9.58
C GLN A 298 1.55 19.29 10.16
N THR A 299 0.94 19.20 11.34
CA THR A 299 0.74 17.90 12.00
C THR A 299 -0.61 17.27 11.69
N TRP A 300 -0.67 15.94 11.65
CA TRP A 300 -1.89 15.16 11.54
C TRP A 300 -1.74 13.79 12.20
N GLU A 301 -2.85 13.20 12.62
CA GLU A 301 -2.87 11.87 13.25
C GLU A 301 -4.20 11.17 12.95
N VAL A 302 -4.13 9.87 12.68
CA VAL A 302 -5.30 9.01 12.38
C VAL A 302 -5.23 7.74 13.23
N ASP A 303 -6.35 7.41 13.87
CA ASP A 303 -6.66 6.08 14.39
C ASP A 303 -8.16 5.84 14.22
N LEU A 304 -8.56 5.30 13.07
CA LEU A 304 -9.95 5.16 12.65
C LEU A 304 -10.30 3.70 12.36
N VAL A 305 -11.32 3.19 13.04
CA VAL A 305 -11.99 1.94 12.67
C VAL A 305 -13.16 2.27 11.75
N PHE A 306 -13.27 1.58 10.61
CA PHE A 306 -14.33 1.80 9.63
C PHE A 306 -14.97 0.50 9.15
N ALA A 307 -16.20 0.62 8.68
CA ALA A 307 -16.94 -0.39 7.94
C ALA A 307 -17.85 0.31 6.91
N ALA A 308 -17.75 -0.10 5.65
CA ALA A 308 -18.48 0.49 4.53
C ALA A 308 -19.07 -0.60 3.62
N LYS A 309 -20.25 -0.34 3.06
CA LYS A 309 -20.81 -1.21 2.01
C LYS A 309 -19.86 -1.25 0.81
N PHE A 310 -19.55 -2.44 0.35
CA PHE A 310 -18.66 -2.68 -0.78
C PHE A 310 -19.09 -3.94 -1.53
N ALA A 311 -19.56 -3.75 -2.75
CA ALA A 311 -20.01 -4.84 -3.64
C ALA A 311 -19.00 -5.13 -4.78
N GLY A 312 -17.75 -4.67 -4.65
CA GLY A 312 -16.75 -4.71 -5.72
C GLY A 312 -16.19 -6.11 -6.00
N HIS A 313 -15.72 -6.28 -7.23
CA HIS A 313 -15.12 -7.50 -7.79
C HIS A 313 -16.00 -8.76 -7.85
N SER A 314 -17.11 -8.65 -8.59
CA SER A 314 -17.75 -9.81 -9.26
C SER A 314 -17.26 -9.96 -10.71
N LYS A 315 -15.94 -10.11 -10.91
CA LYS A 315 -15.38 -10.59 -12.19
C LYS A 315 -15.01 -12.07 -12.04
N ALA A 316 -15.94 -12.95 -12.42
CA ALA A 316 -15.57 -14.34 -12.71
C ALA A 316 -14.48 -14.36 -13.80
N PRO A 317 -13.49 -15.27 -13.72
CA PRO A 317 -12.38 -15.29 -14.66
C PRO A 317 -12.91 -15.50 -16.08
N LYS A 318 -12.70 -14.49 -16.94
CA LYS A 318 -13.05 -14.58 -18.36
C LYS A 318 -12.10 -15.60 -18.98
N PRO A 319 -12.58 -16.73 -19.54
CA PRO A 319 -11.69 -17.72 -20.14
C PRO A 319 -10.82 -17.06 -21.20
N ALA A 320 -9.52 -17.36 -21.19
CA ALA A 320 -8.59 -16.82 -22.16
C ALA A 320 -9.02 -17.23 -23.57
N ALA A 321 -9.58 -16.27 -24.33
CA ALA A 321 -9.88 -16.47 -25.73
C ALA A 321 -8.56 -16.61 -26.48
N GLN A 322 -8.27 -17.82 -26.94
CA GLN A 322 -7.11 -18.10 -27.78
C GLN A 322 -7.15 -17.19 -29.01
N VAL A 323 -6.15 -16.33 -29.15
CA VAL A 323 -5.93 -15.57 -30.38
C VAL A 323 -5.38 -16.55 -31.42
N THR A 324 -6.28 -17.17 -32.18
CA THR A 324 -5.91 -17.93 -33.37
C THR A 324 -5.47 -16.97 -34.47
N THR A 325 -4.22 -17.10 -34.89
CA THR A 325 -3.64 -16.39 -36.03
C THR A 325 -4.30 -16.83 -37.34
N THR A 326 -4.92 -15.89 -38.06
CA THR A 326 -5.25 -16.09 -39.48
C THR A 326 -5.00 -14.81 -40.28
N LYS A 327 -3.92 -14.81 -41.08
CA LYS A 327 -3.60 -13.81 -42.11
C LYS A 327 -4.48 -14.07 -43.35
N PRO A 328 -4.97 -13.01 -44.02
CA PRO A 328 -4.63 -12.74 -45.42
C PRO A 328 -4.35 -11.24 -45.62
N GLN A 329 -3.16 -10.79 -45.99
CA GLN A 329 -2.58 -10.83 -47.35
C GLN A 329 -3.46 -10.20 -48.46
N GLU A 330 -3.40 -8.88 -48.54
CA GLU A 330 -2.81 -8.13 -49.68
C GLU A 330 -3.46 -8.26 -51.08
N SER A 331 -3.99 -7.13 -51.55
CA SER A 331 -3.92 -6.69 -52.95
C SER A 331 -4.04 -5.16 -53.01
N ASP A 332 -3.17 -4.50 -53.76
CA ASP A 332 -3.16 -3.06 -54.08
C ASP A 332 -4.45 -2.66 -54.85
N ASP A 333 -4.88 -1.41 -55.02
CA ASP A 333 -4.15 -0.18 -55.38
C ASP A 333 -5.10 1.07 -55.33
N ASP A 334 -4.56 2.25 -55.62
CA ASP A 334 -5.17 3.54 -55.97
C ASP A 334 -5.79 4.48 -54.89
N SER A 335 -5.71 5.78 -55.22
CA SER A 335 -5.81 6.97 -54.35
C SER A 335 -7.20 7.60 -54.21
N ASP A 336 -7.43 8.36 -53.13
CA ASP A 336 -7.58 9.83 -53.19
C ASP A 336 -7.80 10.52 -51.83
N ASP A 337 -7.51 11.82 -51.82
CA ASP A 337 -7.46 12.76 -50.67
C ASP A 337 -8.86 13.23 -50.19
N ALA A 338 -9.16 13.18 -48.88
CA ALA A 338 -9.92 14.19 -48.10
C ALA A 338 -10.32 13.69 -46.68
N PRO A 339 -10.41 14.56 -45.65
CA PRO A 339 -10.55 14.14 -44.25
C PRO A 339 -11.98 13.93 -43.74
N GLU A 340 -12.18 12.91 -42.90
CA GLU A 340 -13.43 12.65 -42.17
C GLU A 340 -13.66 13.60 -40.97
N LYS A 341 -14.94 13.77 -40.61
CA LYS A 341 -15.41 14.71 -39.58
C LYS A 341 -15.60 14.00 -38.22
N GLU A 342 -15.05 14.58 -37.16
CA GLU A 342 -15.41 14.20 -35.78
C GLU A 342 -16.91 14.47 -35.50
N MET A 343 -17.62 13.46 -35.00
CA MET A 343 -18.91 13.65 -34.31
C MET A 343 -18.71 13.68 -32.79
N LYS A 344 -19.05 14.80 -32.14
CA LYS A 344 -19.13 14.92 -30.67
C LYS A 344 -20.59 14.83 -30.20
N PRO A 345 -20.94 13.99 -29.20
CA PRO A 345 -22.27 13.99 -28.61
C PRO A 345 -22.42 15.13 -27.58
N THR A 346 -23.53 15.87 -27.64
CA THR A 346 -23.84 16.98 -26.73
C THR A 346 -25.03 16.66 -25.85
N ILE A 347 -24.86 16.72 -24.53
CA ILE A 347 -25.95 16.58 -23.53
C ILE A 347 -26.34 17.98 -23.04
N LYS A 348 -27.64 18.32 -23.06
CA LYS A 348 -28.18 19.58 -22.54
C LYS A 348 -28.76 19.40 -21.12
N LEU A 349 -28.54 20.38 -20.25
CA LEU A 349 -29.16 20.48 -18.92
C LEU A 349 -30.54 21.16 -18.98
N PRO A 350 -31.48 20.84 -18.07
CA PRO A 350 -32.81 21.45 -18.01
C PRO A 350 -32.82 22.84 -17.35
N PRO A 351 -33.80 23.72 -17.69
CA PRO A 351 -33.86 25.09 -17.19
C PRO A 351 -34.41 25.19 -15.76
N GLY A 352 -33.80 26.04 -14.91
CA GLY A 352 -34.42 26.49 -13.66
C GLY A 352 -33.52 26.74 -12.45
N VAL A 353 -32.27 26.27 -12.44
CA VAL A 353 -31.37 26.42 -11.28
C VAL A 353 -30.59 27.75 -11.34
N LYS A 354 -30.68 28.57 -10.28
CA LYS A 354 -29.81 29.74 -10.06
C LYS A 354 -29.00 29.54 -8.77
N LEU A 355 -27.68 29.68 -8.87
CA LEU A 355 -26.75 29.67 -7.74
C LEU A 355 -26.53 31.10 -7.22
N PRO A 356 -26.55 31.33 -5.89
CA PRO A 356 -26.14 32.60 -5.30
C PRO A 356 -24.62 32.64 -5.08
N GLY A 357 -23.97 33.76 -5.44
CA GLY A 357 -22.60 34.06 -5.01
C GLY A 357 -21.45 33.72 -5.97
N GLY A 358 -21.39 34.38 -7.12
CA GLY A 358 -20.11 34.84 -7.71
C GLY A 358 -19.10 33.82 -8.30
N ILE A 359 -19.32 32.51 -8.21
CA ILE A 359 -18.41 31.51 -8.78
C ILE A 359 -18.62 31.40 -10.32
N LYS A 360 -17.58 31.71 -11.12
CA LYS A 360 -17.56 31.40 -12.57
C LYS A 360 -17.20 29.92 -12.75
N ILE A 361 -17.93 29.22 -13.63
CA ILE A 361 -17.67 27.84 -14.05
C ILE A 361 -17.05 27.87 -15.47
N PRO A 362 -15.89 27.24 -15.74
CA PRO A 362 -15.36 27.15 -17.10
C PRO A 362 -16.25 26.25 -17.99
N GLY A 363 -16.74 26.76 -19.12
CA GLY A 363 -17.50 25.96 -20.09
C GLY A 363 -18.52 26.71 -20.95
N ILE A 364 -18.87 27.95 -20.61
CA ILE A 364 -19.67 28.84 -21.47
C ILE A 364 -18.83 30.08 -21.75
N ALA A 365 -18.48 30.32 -23.02
CA ALA A 365 -17.68 31.46 -23.41
C ALA A 365 -18.57 32.69 -23.69
N GLU A 366 -18.37 33.73 -22.88
CA GLU A 366 -18.11 35.05 -23.44
C GLU A 366 -16.68 35.43 -23.05
N GLU A 367 -15.96 36.08 -23.96
CA GLU A 367 -14.55 36.40 -23.82
C GLU A 367 -14.32 37.42 -22.69
N ASP A 368 -13.39 37.10 -21.80
CA ASP A 368 -12.72 38.03 -20.90
C ASP A 368 -11.33 37.45 -20.63
N GLU A 369 -10.37 37.76 -21.51
CA GLU A 369 -8.95 37.49 -21.23
C GLU A 369 -8.53 38.30 -19.99
N LYS A 370 -8.43 37.64 -18.84
CA LYS A 370 -7.56 38.13 -17.76
C LYS A 370 -6.14 37.62 -18.00
N PRO A 371 -5.13 38.49 -17.80
CA PRO A 371 -3.83 38.30 -18.40
C PRO A 371 -3.15 37.03 -17.89
N ALA A 372 -2.55 36.29 -18.81
CA ALA A 372 -1.59 35.25 -18.47
C ALA A 372 -0.40 35.89 -17.74
N GLY A 373 -0.31 35.69 -16.42
CA GLY A 373 1.00 35.62 -15.78
C GLY A 373 1.75 34.41 -16.31
N ASP A 374 3.08 34.45 -16.32
CA ASP A 374 4.00 33.51 -16.99
C ASP A 374 3.95 32.05 -16.47
N LYS A 375 2.80 31.38 -16.59
CA LYS A 375 2.63 29.96 -16.29
C LYS A 375 3.08 29.13 -17.48
N LEU A 376 4.10 28.28 -17.24
CA LEU A 376 4.59 27.31 -18.23
C LEU A 376 3.46 26.34 -18.60
N ALA A 377 3.30 26.03 -19.90
CA ALA A 377 2.35 25.01 -20.32
C ALA A 377 2.93 23.60 -20.14
N ALA A 378 2.08 22.61 -19.85
CA ALA A 378 2.50 21.22 -19.62
C ALA A 378 3.22 20.61 -20.84
N LYS A 379 2.80 20.98 -22.05
CA LYS A 379 3.46 20.60 -23.32
C LYS A 379 4.87 21.20 -23.52
N ASP A 380 5.19 22.27 -22.79
CA ASP A 380 6.47 23.00 -22.90
C ASP A 380 7.46 22.57 -21.82
N LEU A 381 7.11 21.57 -20.99
CA LEU A 381 8.02 20.91 -20.05
C LEU A 381 9.17 20.20 -20.78
N ALA A 382 10.39 20.38 -20.28
CA ALA A 382 11.55 19.68 -20.83
C ALA A 382 11.50 18.17 -20.53
N ALA A 383 11.65 17.37 -21.58
CA ALA A 383 11.87 15.93 -21.52
C ALA A 383 13.33 15.57 -21.91
N PRO A 384 13.83 14.38 -21.54
CA PRO A 384 15.09 13.84 -22.05
C PRO A 384 15.14 13.74 -23.58
N ALA A 385 16.35 13.70 -24.12
CA ALA A 385 16.55 13.42 -25.54
C ALA A 385 16.06 12.00 -25.87
N GLY A 386 15.35 11.84 -26.99
CA GLY A 386 14.77 10.54 -27.38
C GLY A 386 13.47 10.16 -26.68
N ALA A 387 12.89 11.04 -25.85
CA ALA A 387 11.54 10.86 -25.32
C ALA A 387 10.50 10.75 -26.45
N LYS A 388 9.56 9.81 -26.31
CA LYS A 388 8.52 9.48 -27.28
C LYS A 388 7.23 9.01 -26.59
N ASN A 389 6.18 8.72 -27.37
CA ASN A 389 4.90 8.22 -26.85
C ASN A 389 4.25 9.16 -25.80
N PHE A 390 4.26 10.47 -26.08
CA PHE A 390 3.69 11.46 -25.18
C PHE A 390 2.16 11.32 -25.06
N GLU A 391 1.69 11.10 -23.84
CA GLU A 391 0.27 11.06 -23.47
C GLU A 391 -0.03 12.22 -22.49
N TYR A 392 -1.15 12.92 -22.71
CA TYR A 392 -1.57 14.08 -21.90
C TYR A 392 -3.01 13.87 -21.40
N LYS A 393 -3.18 13.74 -20.08
CA LYS A 393 -4.49 13.58 -19.42
C LYS A 393 -4.88 14.85 -18.67
N LYS A 394 -5.31 15.86 -19.44
CA LYS A 394 -5.71 17.20 -18.95
C LYS A 394 -6.64 17.19 -17.73
N LEU A 395 -7.58 16.25 -17.64
CA LEU A 395 -8.55 16.18 -16.54
C LEU A 395 -7.91 15.89 -15.17
N VAL A 396 -6.71 15.30 -15.14
CA VAL A 396 -5.96 14.93 -13.94
C VAL A 396 -4.56 15.54 -13.91
N GLU A 397 -4.26 16.48 -14.81
CA GLU A 397 -2.94 17.14 -14.92
C GLU A 397 -1.75 16.15 -14.97
N HIS A 398 -1.93 15.00 -15.65
CA HIS A 398 -0.88 14.00 -15.86
C HIS A 398 -0.31 14.05 -17.28
N MET A 399 1.02 13.97 -17.39
CA MET A 399 1.76 13.71 -18.63
C MET A 399 2.53 12.40 -18.49
N SER A 400 2.69 11.62 -19.56
CA SER A 400 3.68 10.54 -19.59
C SER A 400 4.34 10.37 -20.95
N TYR A 401 5.54 9.80 -20.97
CA TYR A 401 6.31 9.46 -22.18
C TYR A 401 7.27 8.29 -21.87
N THR A 402 7.84 7.65 -22.90
CA THR A 402 8.89 6.62 -22.72
C THR A 402 10.25 7.14 -23.19
N VAL A 403 11.33 6.67 -22.55
CA VAL A 403 12.73 6.98 -22.87
C VAL A 403 13.54 5.69 -22.76
N ALA A 404 14.44 5.42 -23.70
CA ALA A 404 15.30 4.23 -23.64
C ALA A 404 16.28 4.29 -22.44
N GLY A 405 16.52 3.15 -21.78
CA GLY A 405 17.44 3.04 -20.65
C GLY A 405 16.76 2.77 -19.30
N ASP A 406 17.57 2.44 -18.29
CA ASP A 406 17.08 2.11 -16.94
C ASP A 406 16.58 3.34 -16.16
N ALA A 407 15.76 3.08 -15.15
CA ALA A 407 15.05 4.13 -14.43
C ALA A 407 15.99 5.11 -13.70
N LYS A 408 17.19 4.67 -13.29
CA LYS A 408 18.17 5.53 -12.63
C LYS A 408 18.86 6.47 -13.62
N VAL A 409 19.24 5.97 -14.80
CA VAL A 409 19.80 6.81 -15.87
C VAL A 409 18.76 7.82 -16.34
N VAL A 410 17.56 7.36 -16.68
CA VAL A 410 16.47 8.22 -17.17
C VAL A 410 16.08 9.27 -16.12
N ALA A 411 16.01 8.92 -14.83
CA ALA A 411 15.76 9.89 -13.75
C ALA A 411 16.83 11.00 -13.67
N GLY A 412 18.10 10.67 -13.90
CA GLY A 412 19.19 11.65 -14.00
C GLY A 412 19.01 12.59 -15.19
N GLU A 413 18.60 12.07 -16.34
CA GLU A 413 18.36 12.86 -17.55
C GLU A 413 17.13 13.76 -17.43
N VAL A 414 16.01 13.26 -16.89
CA VAL A 414 14.81 14.06 -16.60
C VAL A 414 15.16 15.20 -15.64
N SER A 415 15.93 14.91 -14.59
CA SER A 415 16.39 15.93 -13.64
C SER A 415 17.23 17.01 -14.32
N LYS A 416 18.14 16.63 -15.22
CA LYS A 416 19.00 17.54 -15.98
C LYS A 416 18.20 18.40 -16.95
N ALA A 417 17.25 17.81 -17.66
CA ALA A 417 16.37 18.51 -18.61
C ALA A 417 15.51 19.57 -17.90
N LEU A 418 14.88 19.21 -16.79
CA LEU A 418 14.07 20.13 -15.99
C LEU A 418 14.92 21.20 -15.28
N ALA A 419 16.12 20.86 -14.79
CA ALA A 419 17.04 21.84 -14.20
C ALA A 419 17.46 22.93 -15.21
N ALA A 420 17.62 22.59 -16.49
CA ALA A 420 17.88 23.57 -17.55
C ALA A 420 16.70 24.54 -17.79
N GLN A 421 15.47 24.13 -17.44
CA GLN A 421 14.28 25.00 -17.39
C GLN A 421 14.08 25.70 -16.03
N GLY A 422 15.05 25.64 -15.10
CA GLY A 422 14.98 26.31 -13.81
C GLY A 422 14.11 25.61 -12.75
N TRP A 423 13.71 24.35 -12.99
CA TRP A 423 13.12 23.50 -11.95
C TRP A 423 14.17 23.12 -10.90
N LYS A 424 13.77 23.11 -9.64
CA LYS A 424 14.63 22.77 -8.49
C LYS A 424 14.10 21.52 -7.79
N THR A 425 14.99 20.71 -7.23
CA THR A 425 14.63 19.60 -6.34
C THR A 425 13.79 20.09 -5.16
N ASP A 426 12.77 19.32 -4.79
CA ASP A 426 11.88 19.64 -3.68
C ASP A 426 11.67 18.41 -2.78
N GLY A 427 12.48 18.29 -1.73
CA GLY A 427 12.57 17.08 -0.91
C GLY A 427 13.61 16.08 -1.41
N ALA A 428 13.55 14.84 -0.92
CA ALA A 428 14.47 13.78 -1.29
C ALA A 428 13.99 13.04 -2.55
N ASP A 429 14.89 12.82 -3.51
CA ASP A 429 14.65 11.92 -4.63
C ASP A 429 14.83 10.47 -4.18
N LEU A 430 13.87 9.61 -4.49
CA LEU A 430 13.96 8.17 -4.27
C LEU A 430 14.41 7.52 -5.57
N VAL A 431 15.67 7.11 -5.68
CA VAL A 431 16.22 6.52 -6.92
C VAL A 431 16.83 5.15 -6.66
N THR A 432 16.22 4.13 -7.25
CA THR A 432 16.71 2.75 -7.30
C THR A 432 17.08 2.37 -8.75
N PRO A 433 17.75 1.23 -9.01
CA PRO A 433 17.99 0.79 -10.39
C PRO A 433 16.70 0.51 -11.18
N GLN A 434 15.62 0.12 -10.50
CA GLN A 434 14.35 -0.27 -11.12
C GLN A 434 13.33 0.88 -11.19
N THR A 435 13.35 1.82 -10.24
CA THR A 435 12.37 2.92 -10.19
C THR A 435 12.98 4.21 -9.66
N ALA A 436 12.42 5.34 -10.07
CA ALA A 436 12.69 6.62 -9.44
C ALA A 436 11.40 7.38 -9.12
N ILE A 437 11.42 8.17 -8.05
CA ILE A 437 10.43 9.20 -7.73
C ILE A 437 11.21 10.50 -7.49
N LEU A 438 10.91 11.52 -8.27
CA LEU A 438 11.56 12.83 -8.23
C LEU A 438 10.52 13.90 -7.97
N ASN A 439 10.81 14.81 -7.05
CA ASN A 439 9.94 15.94 -6.73
C ASN A 439 10.60 17.25 -7.16
N ARG A 440 9.92 18.07 -7.95
CA ARG A 440 10.49 19.30 -8.53
C ARG A 440 9.53 20.47 -8.35
N LYS A 441 10.08 21.68 -8.12
CA LYS A 441 9.31 22.93 -8.06
C LYS A 441 9.90 24.03 -8.93
N ARG A 442 9.02 24.90 -9.45
CA ARG A 442 9.38 26.11 -10.20
C ARG A 442 8.33 27.20 -9.98
N GLY A 443 8.66 28.17 -9.14
CA GLY A 443 7.69 29.18 -8.70
C GLY A 443 6.58 28.51 -7.87
N GLU A 444 5.33 28.71 -8.26
CA GLU A 444 4.14 28.08 -7.66
C GLU A 444 3.83 26.68 -8.25
N ALA A 445 4.54 26.24 -9.29
CA ALA A 445 4.28 24.95 -9.94
C ALA A 445 5.11 23.82 -9.33
N SER A 446 4.50 22.63 -9.22
CA SER A 446 5.09 21.39 -8.70
C SER A 446 5.06 20.27 -9.76
N LEU A 447 5.97 19.31 -9.63
CA LEU A 447 5.99 18.05 -10.38
C LEU A 447 6.33 16.90 -9.43
N THR A 448 5.51 15.85 -9.43
CA THR A 448 5.86 14.53 -8.90
C THR A 448 6.08 13.60 -10.08
N ILE A 449 7.30 13.10 -10.23
CA ILE A 449 7.78 12.40 -11.41
C ILE A 449 8.12 10.96 -11.04
N PHE A 450 7.41 10.00 -11.62
CA PHE A 450 7.69 8.58 -11.50
C PHE A 450 8.44 8.10 -12.73
N VAL A 451 9.55 7.38 -12.53
CA VAL A 451 10.26 6.63 -13.59
C VAL A 451 10.16 5.16 -13.24
N LYS A 452 9.67 4.33 -14.17
CA LYS A 452 9.48 2.88 -14.01
C LYS A 452 9.92 2.14 -15.27
N PRO A 453 10.28 0.86 -15.23
CA PRO A 453 10.65 0.11 -16.43
C PRO A 453 9.41 -0.18 -17.29
N GLU A 454 9.58 -0.14 -18.60
CA GLU A 454 8.57 -0.51 -19.61
C GLU A 454 9.30 -1.25 -20.75
N GLY A 455 9.58 -2.55 -20.53
CA GLY A 455 10.46 -3.35 -21.40
C GLY A 455 11.93 -2.93 -21.26
N ASP A 456 12.60 -2.70 -22.40
CA ASP A 456 13.97 -2.16 -22.48
C ASP A 456 14.03 -0.62 -22.32
N GLU A 457 12.88 0.01 -22.06
CA GLU A 457 12.73 1.46 -21.84
C GLU A 457 12.30 1.76 -20.40
N SER A 458 12.27 3.05 -20.07
CA SER A 458 11.59 3.55 -18.88
C SER A 458 10.41 4.43 -19.25
N LYS A 459 9.26 4.19 -18.62
CA LYS A 459 8.12 5.09 -18.59
C LYS A 459 8.37 6.20 -17.59
N VAL A 460 8.25 7.44 -18.03
CA VAL A 460 8.21 8.62 -17.17
C VAL A 460 6.76 9.10 -17.09
N GLN A 461 6.22 9.20 -15.88
CA GLN A 461 4.90 9.77 -15.59
C GLN A 461 5.07 10.98 -14.68
N LEU A 462 4.53 12.12 -15.07
CA LEU A 462 4.56 13.38 -14.34
C LEU A 462 3.14 13.71 -13.91
N ILE A 463 2.93 13.83 -12.61
CA ILE A 463 1.80 14.54 -12.02
C ILE A 463 2.26 15.99 -11.86
N THR A 464 1.48 16.95 -12.35
CA THR A 464 1.87 18.36 -12.32
C THR A 464 0.81 19.17 -11.62
N GLU A 465 1.21 20.23 -10.92
CA GLU A 465 0.27 21.23 -10.40
C GLU A 465 0.73 22.64 -10.79
N GLY A 466 -0.21 23.53 -11.04
CA GLY A 466 0.06 24.95 -11.28
C GLY A 466 0.56 25.30 -12.70
N LEU A 467 0.62 24.33 -13.61
CA LEU A 467 0.93 24.52 -15.04
C LEU A 467 -0.31 24.90 -15.86
N ALA A 468 -0.08 25.40 -17.07
CA ALA A 468 -1.14 25.60 -18.06
C ALA A 468 -1.40 24.31 -18.85
N TRP A 469 -2.63 23.80 -18.77
CA TRP A 469 -3.14 22.60 -19.46
C TRP A 469 -4.20 22.95 -20.50
#